data_AF-A0A6L5YJZ7-F1
#
_entry.id   AF-A0A6L5YJZ7-F1
#
_cell.length_a   1.000
_cell.length_b   1.000
_cell.length_c   1.000
_cell.angle_alpha   90.00
_cell.angle_beta   90.00
_cell.angle_gamma   90.00
#
_symmetry.space_group_name_H-M   'P 1'
#
loop_
_entity.id
_entity.type
_entity.pdbx_description
1 polymer ?
#
loop_
_entity_poly.entity_id
_entity_poly.type
_entity_poly.pdbx_seq_one_letter_code
_entity_poly.pdbx_strand_id
1 'polypeptide(L)'
;MKMILSEKIIMLRKKYGWSQEELAERLDISRQSVSKWESGASIPDLERIVGMSQLFGVTTDYLLKDEMEETEFADGMTPEITEGKVITVEEANTFLEATKKYAAHIAPAVSLCVLSPVVLLWLLGMAGAKRGAVTENAAGGIGLIVLLLMVVVAVAVFLLTGIPYNKYEYLEKEKLTLQYGVSGIVEKAKETFAGTYRICITLGVVLCILGVVPLLIVSIFFGNNGYAVILATDVLLIVVAIAVWLFVWSGIIWGGFQKLFQEGDYTVENKAVNRKYEHVTAIYWCVWTALYLAISLPTMRWDITWVVWPVAGVLYGALLAFLKIKNRKAEHE
;
A
#
# COMPACT_ATOMS: atom_id res chain seq x y z
N MET A 1 29.51 9.89 28.51
CA MET A 1 30.92 10.22 28.78
C MET A 1 31.40 11.05 27.59
N LYS A 2 31.95 12.25 27.82
CA LYS A 2 32.38 13.16 26.76
C LYS A 2 33.70 12.62 26.19
N MET A 3 33.76 12.31 24.89
CA MET A 3 35.00 11.85 24.25
C MET A 3 35.52 12.92 23.28
N ILE A 4 36.78 13.28 23.45
CA ILE A 4 37.45 14.28 22.59
C ILE A 4 38.07 13.60 21.36
N LEU A 5 38.35 14.39 20.31
CA LEU A 5 38.87 13.91 19.02
C LEU A 5 40.08 12.96 19.15
N SER A 6 41.03 13.26 20.04
CA SER A 6 42.22 12.43 20.26
C SER A 6 41.86 11.02 20.75
N GLU A 7 40.88 10.90 21.64
CA GLU A 7 40.38 9.63 22.17
C GLU A 7 39.63 8.84 21.09
N LYS A 8 38.86 9.54 20.24
CA LYS A 8 38.16 8.93 19.10
C LYS A 8 39.13 8.33 18.09
N ILE A 9 40.22 9.04 17.77
CA ILE A 9 41.28 8.53 16.87
C ILE A 9 41.93 7.28 17.47
N ILE A 10 42.30 7.30 18.76
CA ILE A 10 42.88 6.12 19.44
C ILE A 10 41.91 4.94 19.40
N MET A 11 40.63 5.19 19.72
CA MET A 11 39.60 4.16 19.77
C MET A 11 39.38 3.54 18.40
N LEU A 12 39.21 4.35 17.35
CA LEU A 12 39.03 3.89 15.98
C LEU A 12 40.25 3.08 15.51
N ARG A 13 41.48 3.61 15.71
CA ARG A 13 42.70 2.87 15.38
C ARG A 13 42.76 1.51 16.07
N LYS A 14 42.47 1.46 17.37
CA LYS A 14 42.46 0.21 18.15
C LYS A 14 41.35 -0.75 17.70
N LYS A 15 40.17 -0.25 17.31
CA LYS A 15 39.06 -1.05 16.79
C LYS A 15 39.46 -1.81 15.52
N TYR A 16 40.25 -1.18 14.65
CA TYR A 16 40.79 -1.81 13.44
C TYR A 16 42.12 -2.57 13.67
N GLY A 17 42.63 -2.60 14.90
CA GLY A 17 43.86 -3.31 15.26
C GLY A 17 45.16 -2.70 14.72
N TRP A 18 45.14 -1.43 14.29
CA TRP A 18 46.29 -0.82 13.63
C TRP A 18 47.30 -0.24 14.62
N SER A 19 48.59 -0.27 14.26
CA SER A 19 49.63 0.53 14.91
C SER A 19 49.56 2.00 14.47
N GLN A 20 50.23 2.90 15.19
CA GLN A 20 50.30 4.31 14.78
C GLN A 20 51.04 4.50 13.44
N GLU A 21 52.01 3.63 13.14
CA GLU A 21 52.72 3.62 11.85
C GLU A 21 51.75 3.23 10.72
N GLU A 22 50.97 2.20 10.95
CA GLU A 22 49.99 1.66 10.00
C GLU A 22 48.82 2.62 9.70
N LEU A 23 48.43 3.45 10.69
CA LEU A 23 47.47 4.54 10.45
C LEU A 23 48.11 5.68 9.67
N ALA A 24 49.38 5.99 9.97
CA ALA A 24 50.11 7.04 9.28
C ALA A 24 50.34 6.70 7.80
N GLU A 25 50.69 5.45 7.49
CA GLU A 25 50.85 4.94 6.14
C GLU A 25 49.53 5.01 5.35
N ARG A 26 48.41 4.60 5.96
CA ARG A 26 47.08 4.65 5.30
C ARG A 26 46.56 6.06 5.03
N LEU A 27 47.00 7.05 5.81
CA LEU A 27 46.65 8.45 5.62
C LEU A 27 47.70 9.24 4.83
N ASP A 28 48.77 8.58 4.36
CA ASP A 28 49.92 9.20 3.70
C ASP A 28 50.50 10.39 4.48
N ILE A 29 50.84 10.14 5.75
CA ILE A 29 51.43 11.10 6.69
C ILE A 29 52.56 10.48 7.52
N SER A 30 53.30 11.33 8.22
CA SER A 30 54.31 10.86 9.18
C SER A 30 53.67 10.26 10.43
N ARG A 31 54.26 9.18 10.97
CA ARG A 31 53.90 8.61 12.28
C ARG A 31 53.88 9.64 13.41
N GLN A 32 54.77 10.63 13.35
CA GLN A 32 54.85 11.71 14.34
C GLN A 32 53.56 12.54 14.36
N SER A 33 52.90 12.74 13.21
CA SER A 33 51.62 13.46 13.13
C SER A 33 50.51 12.71 13.88
N VAL A 34 50.38 11.39 13.63
CA VAL A 34 49.42 10.53 14.34
C VAL A 34 49.64 10.56 15.85
N SER A 35 50.90 10.44 16.30
CA SER A 35 51.22 10.48 17.74
C SER A 35 50.86 11.81 18.40
N LYS A 36 50.93 12.94 17.68
CA LYS A 36 50.53 14.25 18.21
C LYS A 36 49.02 14.41 18.26
N TRP A 37 48.29 13.82 17.31
CA TRP A 37 46.82 13.81 17.33
C TRP A 37 46.27 12.96 18.46
N GLU A 38 46.82 11.75 18.66
CA GLU A 38 46.39 10.86 19.74
C GLU A 38 46.71 11.39 21.14
N SER A 39 47.79 12.18 21.27
CA SER A 39 48.13 12.83 22.55
C SER A 39 47.44 14.18 22.77
N GLY A 40 46.66 14.68 21.79
CA GLY A 40 46.01 16.00 21.84
C GLY A 40 46.98 17.18 21.70
N ALA A 41 48.25 16.93 21.36
CA ALA A 41 49.28 17.95 21.19
C ALA A 41 49.11 18.79 19.91
N SER A 42 48.37 18.28 18.92
CA SER A 42 47.98 19.05 17.73
C SER A 42 46.64 18.54 17.18
N ILE A 43 45.94 19.39 16.44
CA ILE A 43 44.66 19.05 15.80
C ILE A 43 44.93 18.74 14.31
N PRO A 44 44.37 17.65 13.75
CA PRO A 44 44.42 17.38 12.31
C PRO A 44 43.73 18.50 11.53
N ASP A 45 44.24 18.80 10.33
CA ASP A 45 43.55 19.72 9.41
C ASP A 45 42.30 19.08 8.80
N LEU A 46 41.50 19.89 8.10
CA LEU A 46 40.24 19.45 7.51
C LEU A 46 40.43 18.31 6.49
N GLU A 47 41.50 18.34 5.70
CA GLU A 47 41.80 17.30 4.70
C GLU A 47 42.06 15.96 5.39
N ARG A 48 42.83 15.97 6.49
CA ARG A 48 43.08 14.77 7.29
C ARG A 48 41.86 14.29 8.06
N ILE A 49 40.98 15.18 8.48
CA ILE A 49 39.69 14.80 9.09
C ILE A 49 38.81 14.08 8.08
N VAL A 50 38.70 14.59 6.86
CA VAL A 50 37.96 13.93 5.77
C VAL A 50 38.61 12.59 5.42
N GLY A 51 39.94 12.54 5.32
CA GLY A 51 40.68 11.29 5.07
C GLY A 51 40.45 10.25 6.17
N MET A 52 40.42 10.65 7.45
CA MET A 52 40.09 9.76 8.56
C MET A 52 38.62 9.32 8.55
N SER A 53 37.70 10.23 8.20
CA SER A 53 36.28 9.91 8.06
C SER A 53 36.06 8.81 7.01
N GLN A 54 36.71 8.91 5.86
CA GLN A 54 36.69 7.89 4.82
C GLN A 54 37.40 6.61 5.24
N LEU A 55 38.56 6.73 5.90
CA LEU A 55 39.37 5.57 6.29
C LEU A 55 38.71 4.70 7.37
N PHE A 56 38.06 5.35 8.35
CA PHE A 56 37.41 4.67 9.48
C PHE A 56 35.93 4.41 9.26
N GLY A 57 35.37 4.91 8.17
CA GLY A 57 33.98 4.69 7.87
C GLY A 57 33.01 5.42 8.80
N VAL A 58 33.33 6.66 9.18
CA VAL A 58 32.55 7.47 10.14
C VAL A 58 32.31 8.85 9.57
N THR A 59 31.24 9.53 9.98
CA THR A 59 31.02 10.93 9.56
C THR A 59 32.06 11.87 10.17
N THR A 60 32.35 12.99 9.49
CA THR A 60 33.19 14.06 10.04
C THR A 60 32.60 14.66 11.32
N ASP A 61 31.26 14.70 11.41
CA ASP A 61 30.52 15.13 12.59
C ASP A 61 30.83 14.24 13.80
N TYR A 62 30.91 12.92 13.60
CA TYR A 62 31.31 11.99 14.66
C TYR A 62 32.74 12.27 15.16
N LEU A 63 33.67 12.64 14.28
CA LEU A 63 35.04 12.97 14.70
C LEU A 63 35.10 14.29 15.49
N LEU A 64 34.28 15.27 15.12
CA LEU A 64 34.38 16.65 15.62
C LEU A 64 33.49 16.99 16.82
N LYS A 65 32.33 16.35 16.98
CA LYS A 65 31.41 16.65 18.10
C LYS A 65 31.85 15.92 19.36
N ASP A 66 31.75 16.55 20.52
CA ASP A 66 32.13 15.93 21.79
C ASP A 66 31.06 14.99 22.39
N GLU A 67 29.85 15.01 21.83
CA GLU A 67 28.69 14.24 22.28
C GLU A 67 28.63 12.92 21.50
N MET A 68 28.42 11.80 22.20
CA MET A 68 28.10 10.53 21.56
C MET A 68 26.63 10.58 21.14
N GLU A 69 26.35 11.03 19.91
CA GLU A 69 25.14 10.59 19.22
C GLU A 69 25.37 9.14 18.78
N GLU A 70 24.50 8.23 19.19
CA GLU A 70 24.52 6.85 18.69
C GLU A 70 24.20 6.87 17.19
N THR A 71 25.21 6.46 16.41
CA THR A 71 25.22 6.11 14.99
C THR A 71 25.05 7.21 13.93
N GLU A 72 26.16 7.53 13.26
CA GLU A 72 26.28 7.47 11.80
C GLU A 72 27.68 6.93 11.43
N PHE A 73 27.80 5.61 11.29
CA PHE A 73 28.93 5.02 10.56
C PHE A 73 28.72 5.35 9.08
N ALA A 74 29.62 6.13 8.51
CA ALA A 74 29.70 6.37 7.08
C ALA A 74 30.63 5.35 6.45
N ASP A 75 30.23 4.09 6.30
CA ASP A 75 30.83 3.25 5.26
C ASP A 75 29.97 2.08 4.82
N GLY A 76 30.07 1.81 3.53
CA GLY A 76 29.79 0.49 3.01
C GLY A 76 30.92 -0.48 3.34
N MET A 77 30.55 -1.76 3.42
CA MET A 77 31.42 -2.95 3.45
C MET A 77 31.92 -3.42 4.82
N THR A 78 30.98 -3.76 5.69
CA THR A 78 30.60 -5.19 5.73
C THR A 78 29.13 -5.27 5.35
N PRO A 79 28.68 -6.25 4.56
CA PRO A 79 27.26 -6.41 4.28
C PRO A 79 26.62 -6.92 5.57
N GLU A 80 26.29 -6.02 6.49
CA GLU A 80 24.98 -6.14 7.10
C GLU A 80 24.03 -6.11 5.92
N ILE A 81 23.49 -7.29 5.59
CA ILE A 81 22.33 -7.42 4.74
C ILE A 81 21.28 -6.54 5.42
N THR A 82 21.17 -5.29 4.96
CA THR A 82 19.96 -4.51 5.17
C THR A 82 18.91 -5.34 4.47
N GLU A 83 18.20 -6.17 5.26
CA GLU A 83 17.22 -7.12 4.75
C GLU A 83 16.09 -6.33 4.10
N GLY A 84 16.25 -6.01 2.82
CA GLY A 84 15.26 -5.28 2.08
C GLY A 84 15.80 -4.77 0.75
N LYS A 85 14.92 -4.76 -0.24
CA LYS A 85 15.25 -4.23 -1.56
C LYS A 85 15.35 -2.72 -1.47
N VAL A 86 16.51 -2.17 -1.84
CA VAL A 86 16.74 -0.73 -1.95
C VAL A 86 15.96 -0.20 -3.15
N ILE A 87 15.15 0.83 -2.94
CA ILE A 87 14.39 1.51 -4.01
C ILE A 87 15.06 2.84 -4.34
N THR A 88 15.39 3.05 -5.61
CA THR A 88 15.95 4.31 -6.11
C THR A 88 14.85 5.33 -6.43
N VAL A 89 15.24 6.59 -6.67
CA VAL A 89 14.29 7.66 -7.06
C VAL A 89 13.59 7.29 -8.37
N GLU A 90 14.32 6.74 -9.33
CA GLU A 90 13.80 6.35 -10.64
C GLU A 90 12.79 5.21 -10.52
N GLU A 91 13.08 4.19 -9.72
CA GLU A 91 12.16 3.08 -9.48
C GLU A 91 10.87 3.55 -8.78
N ALA A 92 10.99 4.39 -7.75
CA ALA A 92 9.85 4.95 -7.03
C ALA A 92 8.96 5.79 -7.97
N ASN A 93 9.55 6.67 -8.78
CA ASN A 93 8.82 7.48 -9.75
C ASN A 93 8.14 6.60 -10.81
N THR A 94 8.85 5.63 -11.38
CA THR A 94 8.31 4.71 -12.38
C THR A 94 7.13 3.91 -11.82
N PHE A 95 7.22 3.48 -10.55
CA PHE A 95 6.13 2.79 -9.87
C PHE A 95 4.92 3.70 -9.63
N LEU A 96 5.12 4.93 -9.18
CA LEU A 96 4.04 5.88 -8.95
C LEU A 96 3.34 6.27 -10.25
N GLU A 97 4.08 6.46 -11.34
CA GLU A 97 3.50 6.69 -12.68
C GLU A 97 2.71 5.48 -13.17
N ALA A 98 3.27 4.28 -13.03
CA ALA A 98 2.56 3.05 -13.35
C ALA A 98 1.27 2.90 -12.53
N THR A 99 1.31 3.26 -11.24
CA THR A 99 0.15 3.24 -10.33
C THR A 99 -0.92 4.24 -10.75
N LYS A 100 -0.54 5.46 -11.15
CA LYS A 100 -1.49 6.45 -11.71
C LYS A 100 -2.13 5.96 -13.00
N LYS A 101 -1.33 5.38 -13.91
CA LYS A 101 -1.84 4.81 -15.17
C LYS A 101 -2.77 3.63 -14.90
N TYR A 102 -2.41 2.76 -13.96
CA TYR A 102 -3.22 1.63 -13.54
C TYR A 102 -4.57 2.11 -12.98
N ALA A 103 -4.55 3.06 -12.05
CA ALA A 103 -5.76 3.68 -11.49
C ALA A 103 -6.67 4.29 -12.57
N ALA A 104 -6.10 4.97 -13.57
CA ALA A 104 -6.85 5.61 -14.65
C ALA A 104 -7.64 4.62 -15.54
N HIS A 105 -7.21 3.36 -15.64
CA HIS A 105 -7.91 2.34 -16.42
C HIS A 105 -8.79 1.45 -15.55
N ILE A 106 -8.33 1.08 -14.35
CA ILE A 106 -9.08 0.20 -13.45
C ILE A 106 -10.33 0.89 -12.91
N ALA A 107 -10.22 2.14 -12.50
CA ALA A 107 -11.33 2.83 -11.86
C ALA A 107 -12.57 2.99 -12.77
N PRO A 108 -12.47 3.37 -14.06
CA PRO A 108 -13.62 3.36 -14.96
C PRO A 108 -14.12 1.94 -15.27
N ALA A 109 -13.26 0.92 -15.30
CA ALA A 109 -13.70 -0.47 -15.49
C ALA A 109 -14.54 -0.98 -14.31
N VAL A 110 -14.17 -0.66 -13.06
CA VAL A 110 -14.99 -0.99 -11.88
C VAL A 110 -16.31 -0.21 -11.91
N SER A 111 -16.27 1.07 -12.27
CA SER A 111 -17.48 1.88 -12.45
C SER A 111 -18.43 1.30 -13.52
N LEU A 112 -17.88 0.80 -14.63
CA LEU A 112 -18.63 0.16 -15.70
C LEU A 112 -19.38 -1.11 -15.22
N CYS A 113 -18.77 -1.89 -14.33
CA CYS A 113 -19.44 -3.04 -13.71
C CYS A 113 -20.68 -2.62 -12.91
N VAL A 114 -20.59 -1.51 -12.16
CA VAL A 114 -21.70 -0.97 -11.38
C VAL A 114 -22.81 -0.41 -12.29
N LEU A 115 -22.44 0.19 -13.43
CA LEU A 115 -23.39 0.68 -14.43
C LEU A 115 -24.03 -0.43 -15.26
N SER A 116 -23.43 -1.61 -15.33
CA SER A 116 -23.88 -2.68 -16.24
C SER A 116 -25.36 -3.09 -16.09
N PRO A 117 -25.98 -3.10 -14.89
CA PRO A 117 -27.39 -3.44 -14.76
C PRO A 117 -28.36 -2.32 -15.18
N VAL A 118 -27.88 -1.08 -15.32
CA VAL A 118 -28.75 0.09 -15.59
C VAL A 118 -29.55 -0.08 -16.88
N VAL A 119 -28.92 -0.56 -17.95
CA VAL A 119 -29.63 -0.78 -19.24
C VAL A 119 -30.69 -1.87 -19.12
N LEU A 120 -30.39 -2.94 -18.37
CA LEU A 120 -31.33 -4.04 -18.14
C LEU A 120 -32.55 -3.57 -17.34
N LEU A 121 -32.32 -2.87 -16.23
CA LEU A 121 -33.38 -2.35 -15.37
C LEU A 121 -34.24 -1.33 -16.12
N TRP A 122 -33.61 -0.41 -16.85
CA TRP A 122 -34.31 0.58 -17.65
C TRP A 122 -35.23 -0.06 -18.71
N LEU A 123 -34.73 -1.05 -19.47
CA LEU A 123 -35.52 -1.75 -20.48
C LEU A 123 -36.68 -2.55 -19.87
N LEU A 124 -36.44 -3.24 -18.76
CA LEU A 124 -37.49 -3.96 -18.02
C LEU A 124 -38.56 -3.01 -17.49
N GLY A 125 -38.16 -1.86 -16.96
CA GLY A 125 -39.07 -0.82 -16.51
C GLY A 125 -39.96 -0.30 -17.65
N MET A 126 -39.38 0.01 -18.81
CA MET A 126 -40.15 0.48 -19.97
C MET A 126 -41.14 -0.58 -20.49
N ALA A 127 -40.71 -1.84 -20.57
CA ALA A 127 -41.55 -2.94 -21.03
C ALA A 127 -42.73 -3.19 -20.07
N GLY A 128 -42.48 -3.26 -18.76
CA GLY A 128 -43.53 -3.44 -17.74
C GLY A 128 -44.51 -2.27 -17.68
N ALA A 129 -44.05 -1.04 -17.96
CA ALA A 129 -44.91 0.14 -18.06
C ALA A 129 -45.73 0.21 -19.37
N LYS A 130 -45.56 -0.75 -20.29
CA LYS A 130 -46.08 -0.70 -21.67
C LYS A 130 -45.69 0.58 -22.41
N ARG A 131 -44.57 1.18 -22.04
CA ARG A 131 -44.00 2.39 -22.66
C ARG A 131 -42.88 1.98 -23.62
N GLY A 132 -43.25 1.34 -24.73
CA GLY A 132 -42.32 0.91 -25.76
C GLY A 132 -42.88 -0.21 -26.63
N ALA A 133 -42.21 -0.49 -27.75
CA ALA A 133 -42.58 -1.56 -28.68
C ALA A 133 -42.00 -2.93 -28.30
N VAL A 134 -41.24 -3.01 -27.20
CA VAL A 134 -40.46 -4.20 -26.82
C VAL A 134 -41.23 -4.99 -25.75
N THR A 135 -41.34 -6.31 -25.95
CA THR A 135 -41.95 -7.23 -24.95
C THR A 135 -41.03 -7.44 -23.76
N GLU A 136 -41.56 -7.81 -22.59
CA GLU A 136 -40.77 -8.04 -21.37
C GLU A 136 -39.65 -9.07 -21.59
N ASN A 137 -39.94 -10.16 -22.30
CA ASN A 137 -38.95 -11.19 -22.62
C ASN A 137 -37.81 -10.64 -23.51
N ALA A 138 -38.15 -9.82 -24.51
CA ALA A 138 -37.14 -9.20 -25.38
C ALA A 138 -36.32 -8.14 -24.63
N ALA A 139 -36.96 -7.34 -23.77
CA ALA A 139 -36.30 -6.35 -22.93
C ALA A 139 -35.28 -6.99 -21.96
N GLY A 140 -35.69 -8.07 -21.28
CA GLY A 140 -34.80 -8.85 -20.42
C GLY A 140 -33.64 -9.47 -21.18
N GLY A 141 -33.91 -10.07 -22.35
CA GLY A 141 -32.88 -10.67 -23.20
C GLY A 141 -31.85 -9.66 -23.72
N ILE A 142 -32.31 -8.55 -24.30
CA ILE A 142 -31.44 -7.48 -24.80
C ILE A 142 -30.64 -6.85 -23.65
N GLY A 143 -31.30 -6.54 -22.54
CA GLY A 143 -30.66 -5.96 -21.36
C GLY A 143 -29.56 -6.86 -20.80
N LEU A 144 -29.81 -8.17 -20.73
CA LEU A 144 -28.82 -9.14 -20.26
C LEU A 144 -27.62 -9.23 -21.21
N ILE A 145 -27.85 -9.22 -22.53
CA ILE A 145 -26.76 -9.22 -23.52
C ILE A 145 -25.89 -7.97 -23.33
N VAL A 146 -26.49 -6.79 -23.20
CA VAL A 146 -25.74 -5.54 -22.99
C VAL A 146 -24.95 -5.57 -21.68
N LEU A 147 -25.57 -6.03 -20.59
CA LEU A 147 -24.90 -6.20 -19.29
C LEU A 147 -23.66 -7.09 -19.43
N LEU A 148 -23.80 -8.27 -20.05
CA LEU A 148 -22.69 -9.21 -20.24
C LEU A 148 -21.58 -8.62 -21.11
N LEU A 149 -21.92 -7.88 -22.18
CA LEU A 149 -20.92 -7.21 -23.02
C LEU A 149 -20.15 -6.13 -22.25
N MET A 150 -20.83 -5.33 -21.42
CA MET A 150 -20.16 -4.33 -20.56
C MET A 150 -19.22 -5.00 -19.56
N VAL A 151 -19.62 -6.13 -18.97
CA VAL A 151 -18.77 -6.91 -18.06
C VAL A 151 -17.56 -7.50 -18.78
N VAL A 152 -17.73 -8.02 -20.01
CA VAL A 152 -16.61 -8.52 -20.83
C VAL A 152 -15.58 -7.41 -21.08
N VAL A 153 -16.02 -6.20 -21.39
CA VAL A 153 -15.13 -5.04 -21.57
C VAL A 153 -14.39 -4.71 -20.26
N ALA A 154 -15.09 -4.67 -19.12
CA ALA A 154 -14.47 -4.40 -17.82
C ALA A 154 -13.41 -5.46 -17.45
N VAL A 155 -13.74 -6.75 -17.63
CA VAL A 155 -12.82 -7.87 -17.37
C VAL A 155 -11.60 -7.80 -18.31
N ALA A 156 -11.79 -7.49 -19.59
CA ALA A 156 -10.69 -7.31 -20.52
C ALA A 156 -9.74 -6.20 -20.04
N VAL A 157 -10.27 -5.05 -19.58
CA VAL A 157 -9.44 -3.99 -19.00
C VAL A 157 -8.70 -4.47 -17.76
N PHE A 158 -9.36 -5.18 -16.83
CA PHE A 158 -8.70 -5.73 -15.63
C PHE A 158 -7.54 -6.66 -15.97
N LEU A 159 -7.69 -7.54 -16.96
CA LEU A 159 -6.62 -8.46 -17.34
C LEU A 159 -5.48 -7.75 -18.07
N LEU A 160 -5.80 -6.91 -19.05
CA LEU A 160 -4.80 -6.22 -19.87
C LEU A 160 -3.98 -5.20 -19.08
N THR A 161 -4.55 -4.63 -18.01
CA THR A 161 -3.85 -3.66 -17.16
C THR A 161 -3.29 -4.27 -15.88
N GLY A 162 -3.94 -5.30 -15.33
CA GLY A 162 -3.51 -6.01 -14.12
C GLY A 162 -2.26 -6.85 -14.32
N ILE A 163 -2.20 -7.67 -15.36
CA ILE A 163 -1.08 -8.60 -15.58
C ILE A 163 0.27 -7.85 -15.65
N PRO A 164 0.42 -6.75 -16.42
CA PRO A 164 1.68 -6.00 -16.44
C PRO A 164 2.00 -5.29 -15.11
N TYR A 165 0.99 -4.99 -14.29
CA TYR A 165 1.16 -4.31 -12.99
C TYR A 165 1.67 -5.27 -11.90
N ASN A 166 1.45 -6.59 -12.05
CA ASN A 166 1.95 -7.62 -11.12
C ASN A 166 3.48 -7.61 -10.96
N LYS A 167 4.23 -7.02 -11.91
CA LYS A 167 5.69 -6.85 -11.74
C LYS A 167 6.07 -6.04 -10.51
N TYR A 168 5.14 -5.27 -9.92
CA TYR A 168 5.32 -4.48 -8.70
C TYR A 168 4.82 -5.18 -7.43
N GLU A 169 4.34 -6.42 -7.52
CA GLU A 169 3.82 -7.19 -6.38
C GLU A 169 4.89 -7.42 -5.29
N TYR A 170 6.18 -7.40 -5.65
CA TYR A 170 7.29 -7.47 -4.69
C TYR A 170 7.24 -6.32 -3.67
N LEU A 171 6.71 -5.14 -4.04
CA LEU A 171 6.56 -4.00 -3.12
C LEU A 171 5.56 -4.28 -1.99
N GLU A 172 4.67 -5.25 -2.17
CA GLU A 172 3.71 -5.69 -1.15
C GLU A 172 4.27 -6.80 -0.26
N LYS A 173 5.21 -7.61 -0.77
CA LYS A 173 5.69 -8.82 -0.09
C LYS A 173 7.06 -8.65 0.58
N GLU A 174 7.91 -7.82 0.01
CA GLU A 174 9.29 -7.66 0.46
C GLU A 174 9.45 -6.47 1.41
N LYS A 175 10.43 -6.57 2.30
CA LYS A 175 10.93 -5.44 3.10
C LYS A 175 11.61 -4.46 2.14
N LEU A 176 11.31 -3.17 2.28
CA LEU A 176 11.85 -2.13 1.42
C LEU A 176 12.71 -1.17 2.24
N THR A 177 13.77 -0.66 1.62
CA THR A 177 14.56 0.44 2.15
C THR A 177 14.61 1.54 1.10
N LEU A 178 14.18 2.74 1.45
CA LEU A 178 14.23 3.87 0.52
C LEU A 178 15.64 4.47 0.53
N GLN A 179 16.20 4.72 -0.65
CA GLN A 179 17.48 5.42 -0.76
C GLN A 179 17.38 6.84 -0.18
N TYR A 180 18.50 7.36 0.33
CA TYR A 180 18.58 8.72 0.87
C TYR A 180 18.07 9.75 -0.15
N GLY A 181 17.14 10.62 0.28
CA GLY A 181 16.50 11.63 -0.57
C GLY A 181 15.21 11.18 -1.30
N VAL A 182 15.00 9.87 -1.50
CA VAL A 182 13.75 9.34 -2.10
C VAL A 182 12.55 9.62 -1.20
N SER A 183 12.72 9.42 0.11
CA SER A 183 11.67 9.62 1.11
C SER A 183 11.05 11.02 1.01
N GLY A 184 11.87 12.07 0.98
CA GLY A 184 11.39 13.45 0.90
C GLY A 184 10.66 13.79 -0.41
N ILE A 185 11.11 13.24 -1.54
CA ILE A 185 10.43 13.46 -2.84
C ILE A 185 9.05 12.78 -2.84
N VAL A 186 8.99 11.53 -2.41
CA VAL A 186 7.75 10.74 -2.35
C VAL A 186 6.80 11.31 -1.30
N GLU A 187 7.33 11.83 -0.19
CA GLU A 187 6.57 12.45 0.89
C GLU A 187 5.87 13.71 0.41
N LYS A 188 6.62 14.61 -0.24
CA LYS A 188 6.05 15.80 -0.87
C LYS A 188 4.96 15.46 -1.90
N ALA A 189 5.17 14.41 -2.70
CA ALA A 189 4.17 13.94 -3.66
C ALA A 189 2.91 13.39 -2.96
N LYS A 190 3.08 12.64 -1.87
CA LYS A 190 1.99 12.11 -1.04
C LYS A 190 1.20 13.23 -0.37
N GLU A 191 1.87 14.22 0.22
CA GLU A 191 1.22 15.38 0.84
C GLU A 191 0.39 16.17 -0.16
N THR A 192 0.95 16.41 -1.37
CA THR A 192 0.25 17.08 -2.46
C THR A 192 -1.03 16.33 -2.85
N PHE A 193 -0.96 14.99 -2.89
CA PHE A 193 -2.10 14.14 -3.24
C PHE A 193 -3.08 13.92 -2.07
N ALA A 194 -2.65 14.05 -0.82
CA ALA A 194 -3.48 13.83 0.36
C ALA A 194 -4.71 14.75 0.40
N GLY A 195 -4.59 15.98 -0.11
CA GLY A 195 -5.73 16.88 -0.32
C GLY A 195 -6.77 16.28 -1.27
N THR A 196 -6.33 15.89 -2.47
CA THR A 196 -7.18 15.25 -3.49
C THR A 196 -7.82 13.97 -2.98
N TYR A 197 -7.06 13.09 -2.32
CA TYR A 197 -7.56 11.85 -1.74
C TYR A 197 -8.70 12.11 -0.75
N ARG A 198 -8.51 13.02 0.20
CA ARG A 198 -9.55 13.39 1.18
C ARG A 198 -10.82 13.91 0.52
N ILE A 199 -10.69 14.77 -0.50
CA ILE A 199 -11.83 15.30 -1.25
C ILE A 199 -12.56 14.18 -1.99
N CYS A 200 -11.84 13.31 -2.71
CA CYS A 200 -12.43 12.19 -3.44
C CYS A 200 -13.21 11.23 -2.53
N ILE A 201 -12.63 10.84 -1.38
CA ILE A 201 -13.32 9.98 -0.41
C ILE A 201 -14.55 10.69 0.16
N THR A 202 -14.43 11.95 0.58
CA THR A 202 -15.54 12.70 1.16
C THR A 202 -16.69 12.86 0.16
N LEU A 203 -16.38 13.27 -1.08
CA LEU A 203 -17.36 13.40 -2.15
C LEU A 203 -18.02 12.05 -2.50
N GLY A 204 -17.24 10.97 -2.57
CA GLY A 204 -17.77 9.64 -2.83
C GLY A 204 -18.77 9.18 -1.77
N VAL A 205 -18.43 9.37 -0.48
CA VAL A 205 -19.33 9.00 0.63
C VAL A 205 -20.61 9.85 0.60
N VAL A 206 -20.48 11.15 0.39
CA VAL A 206 -21.62 12.06 0.27
C VAL A 206 -22.53 11.67 -0.90
N LEU A 207 -21.97 11.33 -2.06
CA LEU A 207 -22.72 10.86 -3.23
C LEU A 207 -23.46 9.57 -2.94
N CYS A 208 -22.85 8.59 -2.26
CA CYS A 208 -23.53 7.35 -1.89
C CYS A 208 -24.72 7.59 -0.94
N ILE A 209 -24.55 8.46 0.06
CA ILE A 209 -25.62 8.77 1.02
C ILE A 209 -26.75 9.55 0.36
N LEU A 210 -26.42 10.62 -0.39
CA LEU A 210 -27.40 11.46 -1.06
C LEU A 210 -28.07 10.74 -2.25
N GLY A 211 -27.38 9.82 -2.91
CA GLY A 211 -27.91 9.04 -4.03
C GLY A 211 -29.13 8.19 -3.64
N VAL A 212 -29.25 7.79 -2.37
CA VAL A 212 -30.39 7.01 -1.87
C VAL A 212 -31.64 7.89 -1.66
N VAL A 213 -31.46 9.19 -1.42
CA VAL A 213 -32.57 10.11 -1.11
C VAL A 213 -33.60 10.20 -2.25
N PRO A 214 -33.22 10.38 -3.54
CA PRO A 214 -34.17 10.34 -4.64
C PRO A 214 -34.99 9.04 -4.72
N LEU A 215 -34.35 7.89 -4.49
CA LEU A 215 -35.04 6.59 -4.48
C LEU A 215 -36.10 6.53 -3.37
N LEU A 216 -35.77 6.98 -2.17
CA LEU A 216 -36.71 7.00 -1.04
C LEU A 216 -37.88 7.95 -1.31
N ILE A 217 -37.62 9.15 -1.84
CA ILE A 217 -38.66 10.12 -2.20
C ILE A 217 -39.61 9.50 -3.23
N VAL A 218 -39.07 8.94 -4.31
CA VAL A 218 -39.88 8.31 -5.36
C VAL A 218 -40.66 7.11 -4.82
N SER A 219 -40.08 6.32 -3.93
CA SER A 219 -40.78 5.20 -3.28
C SER A 219 -41.98 5.67 -2.43
N ILE A 220 -41.84 6.78 -1.68
CA ILE A 220 -42.92 7.32 -0.84
C ILE A 220 -44.04 7.93 -1.69
N PHE A 221 -43.72 8.77 -2.67
CA PHE A 221 -44.73 9.53 -3.43
C PHE A 221 -45.27 8.77 -4.65
N PHE A 222 -44.49 7.85 -5.21
CA PHE A 222 -44.80 7.14 -6.46
C PHE A 222 -44.61 5.62 -6.36
N GLY A 223 -44.63 5.03 -5.16
CA GLY A 223 -44.41 3.60 -4.95
C GLY A 223 -45.36 2.67 -5.71
N ASN A 224 -46.56 3.14 -6.04
CA ASN A 224 -47.53 2.39 -6.86
C ASN A 224 -47.15 2.35 -8.35
N ASN A 225 -46.24 3.22 -8.79
CA ASN A 225 -45.74 3.28 -10.15
C ASN A 225 -44.37 2.59 -10.22
N GLY A 226 -44.38 1.28 -10.47
CA GLY A 226 -43.16 0.46 -10.53
C GLY A 226 -42.10 1.00 -11.49
N TYR A 227 -42.50 1.66 -12.58
CA TYR A 227 -41.58 2.31 -13.52
C TYR A 227 -40.81 3.47 -12.89
N ALA A 228 -41.46 4.30 -12.09
CA ALA A 228 -40.81 5.44 -11.42
C ALA A 228 -39.74 4.95 -10.43
N VAL A 229 -40.04 3.88 -9.68
CA VAL A 229 -39.11 3.27 -8.73
C VAL A 229 -37.88 2.69 -9.46
N ILE A 230 -38.08 2.05 -10.61
CA ILE A 230 -36.99 1.53 -11.44
C ILE A 230 -36.09 2.67 -11.95
N LEU A 231 -36.66 3.75 -12.48
CA LEU A 231 -35.87 4.91 -12.91
C LEU A 231 -35.07 5.54 -11.77
N ALA A 232 -35.66 5.63 -10.58
CA ALA A 232 -34.95 6.13 -9.41
C ALA A 232 -33.81 5.19 -8.97
N THR A 233 -33.98 3.88 -9.19
CA THR A 233 -32.94 2.87 -8.97
C THR A 233 -31.79 3.04 -9.97
N ASP A 234 -32.10 3.29 -11.25
CA ASP A 234 -31.08 3.57 -12.28
C ASP A 234 -30.27 4.81 -11.94
N VAL A 235 -30.93 5.89 -11.50
CA VAL A 235 -30.26 7.12 -11.04
C VAL A 235 -29.34 6.83 -9.85
N LEU A 236 -29.79 6.04 -8.88
CA LEU A 236 -28.96 5.62 -7.75
C LEU A 236 -27.71 4.86 -8.25
N LEU A 237 -27.86 3.88 -9.14
CA LEU A 237 -26.73 3.11 -9.68
C LEU A 237 -25.72 4.00 -10.42
N ILE A 238 -26.19 4.99 -11.17
CA ILE A 238 -25.31 5.97 -11.85
C ILE A 238 -24.53 6.80 -10.84
N VAL A 239 -25.18 7.31 -9.79
CA VAL A 239 -24.52 8.08 -8.72
C VAL A 239 -23.50 7.22 -7.98
N VAL A 240 -23.85 5.97 -7.66
CA VAL A 240 -22.94 5.01 -7.01
C VAL A 240 -21.76 4.69 -7.92
N ALA A 241 -21.95 4.55 -9.22
CA ALA A 241 -20.87 4.31 -10.16
C ALA A 241 -19.84 5.46 -10.19
N ILE A 242 -20.30 6.71 -10.07
CA ILE A 242 -19.41 7.89 -9.96
C ILE A 242 -18.64 7.84 -8.63
N ALA A 243 -19.31 7.53 -7.52
CA ALA A 243 -18.65 7.40 -6.22
C ALA A 243 -17.59 6.29 -6.22
N VAL A 244 -17.92 5.11 -6.78
CA VAL A 244 -16.99 3.99 -6.92
C VAL A 244 -15.79 4.36 -7.79
N TRP A 245 -15.98 5.12 -8.87
CA TRP A 245 -14.87 5.62 -9.67
C TRP A 245 -13.91 6.48 -8.83
N LEU A 246 -14.43 7.42 -8.03
CA LEU A 246 -13.63 8.27 -7.14
C LEU A 246 -12.87 7.44 -6.09
N PHE A 247 -13.54 6.48 -5.46
CA PHE A 247 -12.92 5.60 -4.45
C PHE A 247 -11.79 4.77 -5.03
N VAL A 248 -12.03 4.10 -6.15
CA VAL A 248 -11.04 3.20 -6.77
C VAL A 248 -9.86 4.00 -7.30
N TRP A 249 -10.10 5.11 -8.01
CA TRP A 249 -9.01 5.92 -8.57
C TRP A 249 -8.10 6.50 -7.47
N SER A 250 -8.70 7.14 -6.47
CA SER A 250 -7.93 7.79 -5.40
C SER A 250 -7.30 6.77 -4.44
N GLY A 251 -8.00 5.66 -4.17
CA GLY A 251 -7.54 4.57 -3.32
C GLY A 251 -6.33 3.83 -3.88
N ILE A 252 -6.30 3.54 -5.19
CA ILE A 252 -5.14 2.89 -5.83
C ILE A 252 -3.89 3.76 -5.72
N ILE A 253 -4.02 5.06 -5.99
CA ILE A 253 -2.88 6.00 -5.91
C ILE A 253 -2.40 6.14 -4.46
N TRP A 254 -3.34 6.29 -3.51
CA TRP A 254 -3.00 6.34 -2.08
C TRP A 254 -2.31 5.06 -1.60
N GLY A 255 -2.83 3.89 -2.00
CA GLY A 255 -2.21 2.60 -1.72
C GLY A 255 -0.80 2.46 -2.29
N GLY A 256 -0.52 3.06 -3.46
CA GLY A 256 0.83 3.16 -4.00
C GLY A 256 1.81 3.87 -3.06
N PHE A 257 1.41 5.01 -2.49
CA PHE A 257 2.23 5.70 -1.50
C PHE A 257 2.43 4.86 -0.23
N GLN A 258 1.37 4.20 0.27
CA GLN A 258 1.46 3.35 1.46
C GLN A 258 2.40 2.14 1.26
N LYS A 259 2.47 1.57 0.04
CA LYS A 259 3.41 0.50 -0.29
C LYS A 259 4.87 0.96 -0.19
N LEU A 260 5.19 2.14 -0.72
CA LEU A 260 6.54 2.72 -0.66
C LEU A 260 6.96 3.07 0.77
N PHE A 261 6.06 3.69 1.54
CA PHE A 261 6.34 4.06 2.93
C PHE A 261 6.16 2.92 3.93
N GLN A 262 5.65 1.77 3.49
CA GLN A 262 5.34 0.62 4.35
C GLN A 262 4.42 1.02 5.51
N GLU A 263 3.31 1.71 5.18
CA GLU A 263 2.31 2.17 6.14
C GLU A 263 1.03 1.34 6.07
N GLY A 264 0.22 1.40 7.14
CA GLY A 264 -1.07 0.71 7.20
C GLY A 264 -0.92 -0.80 7.05
N ASP A 265 -1.54 -1.35 6.01
CA ASP A 265 -1.50 -2.79 5.73
C ASP A 265 -0.15 -3.26 5.18
N TYR A 266 0.72 -2.34 4.72
CA TYR A 266 2.02 -2.64 4.12
C TYR A 266 3.20 -2.48 5.08
N THR A 267 2.95 -2.37 6.39
CA THR A 267 4.02 -2.34 7.40
C THR A 267 4.88 -3.60 7.33
N VAL A 268 6.17 -3.47 7.68
CA VAL A 268 7.13 -4.59 7.70
C VAL A 268 6.58 -5.78 8.49
N GLU A 269 5.95 -5.52 9.64
CA GLU A 269 5.29 -6.53 10.48
C GLU A 269 4.13 -7.23 9.74
N ASN A 270 3.23 -6.46 9.13
CA ASN A 270 2.08 -7.02 8.40
C ASN A 270 2.53 -7.83 7.17
N LYS A 271 3.55 -7.36 6.45
CA LYS A 271 4.14 -8.08 5.32
C LYS A 271 4.74 -9.42 5.75
N ALA A 272 5.50 -9.44 6.85
CA ALA A 272 6.10 -10.65 7.39
C ALA A 272 5.04 -11.68 7.83
N VAL A 273 3.99 -11.23 8.54
CA VAL A 273 2.88 -12.07 8.96
C VAL A 273 2.11 -12.62 7.77
N ASN A 274 1.74 -11.77 6.81
CA ASN A 274 1.01 -12.19 5.62
C ASN A 274 1.82 -13.20 4.80
N ARG A 275 3.12 -12.97 4.61
CA ARG A 275 4.01 -13.89 3.89
C ARG A 275 4.16 -15.24 4.60
N LYS A 276 4.29 -15.25 5.94
CA LYS A 276 4.50 -16.47 6.73
C LYS A 276 3.22 -17.30 6.87
N TYR A 277 2.06 -16.65 6.90
CA TYR A 277 0.78 -17.30 7.19
C TYR A 277 -0.21 -17.26 6.01
N GLU A 278 0.23 -16.93 4.80
CA GLU A 278 -0.61 -16.89 3.58
C GLU A 278 -1.41 -18.20 3.37
N HIS A 279 -0.76 -19.35 3.54
CA HIS A 279 -1.45 -20.64 3.43
C HIS A 279 -2.45 -20.87 4.57
N VAL A 280 -2.18 -20.39 5.77
CA VAL A 280 -3.08 -20.54 6.92
C VAL A 280 -4.34 -19.70 6.71
N THR A 281 -4.20 -18.47 6.22
CA THR A 281 -5.34 -17.61 5.90
C THR A 281 -6.16 -18.19 4.75
N ALA A 282 -5.53 -18.75 3.72
CA ALA A 282 -6.23 -19.44 2.64
C ALA A 282 -7.04 -20.66 3.14
N ILE A 283 -6.41 -21.53 3.95
CA ILE A 283 -7.08 -22.69 4.55
C ILE A 283 -8.27 -22.26 5.41
N TYR A 284 -8.11 -21.20 6.22
CA TYR A 284 -9.18 -20.66 7.06
C TYR A 284 -10.43 -20.32 6.24
N TRP A 285 -10.27 -19.57 5.14
CA TRP A 285 -11.40 -19.21 4.28
C TRP A 285 -12.03 -20.40 3.56
N CYS A 286 -11.22 -21.37 3.11
CA CYS A 286 -11.72 -22.61 2.53
C CYS A 286 -12.55 -23.42 3.53
N VAL A 287 -12.11 -23.54 4.79
CA VAL A 287 -12.82 -24.26 5.84
C VAL A 287 -14.17 -23.60 6.15
N TRP A 288 -14.19 -22.28 6.31
CA TRP A 288 -15.45 -21.56 6.56
C TRP A 288 -16.43 -21.64 5.39
N THR A 289 -15.92 -21.59 4.16
CA THR A 289 -16.74 -21.78 2.96
C THR A 289 -17.31 -23.20 2.91
N ALA A 290 -16.51 -24.22 3.20
CA ALA A 290 -16.96 -25.60 3.26
C ALA A 290 -18.01 -25.80 4.36
N LEU A 291 -17.82 -25.20 5.54
CA LEU A 291 -18.77 -25.24 6.66
C LEU A 291 -20.08 -24.55 6.30
N TYR A 292 -20.01 -23.37 5.66
CA TYR A 292 -21.18 -22.66 5.17
C TYR A 292 -21.99 -23.52 4.18
N LEU A 293 -21.31 -24.14 3.21
CA LEU A 293 -21.97 -24.99 2.21
C LEU A 293 -22.53 -26.28 2.83
N ALA A 294 -21.80 -26.90 3.75
CA ALA A 294 -22.22 -28.12 4.45
C ALA A 294 -23.47 -27.91 5.32
N ILE A 295 -23.65 -26.72 5.88
CA ILE A 295 -24.86 -26.37 6.65
C ILE A 295 -25.97 -25.89 5.71
N SER A 296 -25.66 -25.08 4.71
CA SER A 296 -26.66 -24.42 3.86
C SER A 296 -27.32 -25.37 2.86
N LEU A 297 -26.56 -26.31 2.25
CA LEU A 297 -27.11 -27.21 1.25
C LEU A 297 -28.15 -28.19 1.84
N PRO A 298 -27.93 -28.84 3.00
CA PRO A 298 -28.94 -29.73 3.59
C PRO A 298 -30.13 -28.99 4.19
N THR A 299 -29.90 -27.81 4.78
CA THR A 299 -30.98 -27.06 5.45
C THR A 299 -31.81 -26.23 4.48
N MET A 300 -31.25 -25.85 3.32
CA MET A 300 -31.82 -24.87 2.39
C MET A 300 -32.24 -23.54 3.05
N ARG A 301 -31.71 -23.26 4.26
CA ARG A 301 -32.05 -22.08 5.08
C ARG A 301 -31.02 -20.96 4.92
N TRP A 302 -30.86 -20.54 3.68
CA TRP A 302 -29.97 -19.43 3.30
C TRP A 302 -30.31 -18.12 4.01
N ASP A 303 -31.54 -18.00 4.53
CA ASP A 303 -32.04 -16.88 5.35
C ASP A 303 -31.31 -16.72 6.69
N ILE A 304 -30.76 -17.81 7.25
CA ILE A 304 -30.06 -17.80 8.54
C ILE A 304 -28.57 -18.12 8.37
N THR A 305 -28.23 -19.05 7.46
CA THR A 305 -26.85 -19.55 7.38
C THR A 305 -25.84 -18.49 6.93
N TRP A 306 -26.27 -17.36 6.38
CA TRP A 306 -25.39 -16.23 6.06
C TRP A 306 -24.65 -15.67 7.27
N VAL A 307 -25.17 -15.85 8.50
CA VAL A 307 -24.54 -15.42 9.77
C VAL A 307 -23.15 -16.03 9.97
N VAL A 308 -22.87 -17.15 9.31
CA VAL A 308 -21.54 -17.79 9.27
C VAL A 308 -20.46 -16.80 8.79
N TRP A 309 -20.76 -15.92 7.83
CA TRP A 309 -19.78 -14.99 7.25
C TRP A 309 -19.36 -13.87 8.20
N PRO A 310 -20.28 -13.13 8.87
CA PRO A 310 -19.91 -12.20 9.94
C PRO A 310 -19.07 -12.85 11.04
N VAL A 311 -19.45 -14.06 11.49
CA VAL A 311 -18.72 -14.80 12.53
C VAL A 311 -17.31 -15.15 12.06
N ALA A 312 -17.17 -15.68 10.83
CA ALA A 312 -15.89 -15.96 10.21
C ALA A 312 -15.02 -14.71 10.11
N GLY A 313 -15.59 -13.54 9.76
CA GLY A 313 -14.85 -12.28 9.68
C GLY A 313 -14.29 -11.83 11.03
N VAL A 314 -15.09 -11.88 12.09
CA VAL A 314 -14.64 -11.51 13.45
C VAL A 314 -13.55 -12.46 13.95
N LEU A 315 -13.74 -13.77 13.77
CA LEU A 315 -12.75 -14.78 14.15
C LEU A 315 -11.45 -14.66 13.35
N TYR A 316 -11.52 -14.23 12.08
CA TYR A 316 -10.34 -13.97 11.26
C TYR A 316 -9.54 -12.78 11.79
N GLY A 317 -10.20 -11.71 12.21
CA GLY A 317 -9.55 -10.57 12.87
C GLY A 317 -8.82 -11.00 14.15
N ALA A 318 -9.45 -11.84 14.96
CA ALA A 318 -8.82 -12.41 16.16
C ALA A 318 -7.61 -13.31 15.82
N LEU A 319 -7.72 -14.15 14.79
CA LEU A 319 -6.63 -14.98 14.29
C LEU A 319 -5.43 -14.13 13.85
N LEU A 320 -5.66 -13.08 13.04
CA LEU A 320 -4.58 -12.20 12.60
C LEU A 320 -3.91 -11.46 13.76
N ALA A 321 -4.68 -10.96 14.72
CA ALA A 321 -4.13 -10.33 15.91
C ALA A 321 -3.24 -11.31 16.71
N PHE A 322 -3.68 -12.56 16.86
CA PHE A 322 -2.89 -13.60 17.51
C PHE A 322 -1.60 -13.93 16.75
N LEU A 323 -1.67 -14.07 15.41
CA LEU A 323 -0.51 -14.35 14.58
C LEU A 323 0.53 -13.21 14.62
N LYS A 324 0.09 -11.95 14.69
CA LYS A 324 0.97 -10.78 14.89
C LYS A 324 1.71 -10.86 16.23
N ILE A 325 0.97 -11.11 17.32
CA ILE A 325 1.57 -11.25 18.67
C ILE A 325 2.59 -12.39 18.71
N LYS A 326 2.27 -13.52 18.09
CA LYS A 326 3.18 -14.68 18.01
C LYS A 326 4.44 -14.35 17.22
N ASN A 327 4.32 -13.61 16.12
CA ASN A 327 5.48 -13.26 15.30
C ASN A 327 6.41 -12.27 16.01
N ARG A 328 5.88 -11.28 16.74
CA ARG A 328 6.69 -10.38 17.59
C ARG A 328 7.51 -11.13 18.63
N LYS A 329 6.93 -12.13 19.30
CA LYS A 329 7.65 -12.93 20.31
C LYS A 329 8.82 -13.71 19.70
N ALA A 330 8.64 -14.28 18.51
CA ALA A 330 9.66 -15.06 17.83
C ALA A 330 10.84 -14.23 17.28
N GLU A 331 10.70 -12.91 17.16
CA GLU A 331 11.80 -12.00 16.77
C GLU A 331 12.62 -11.49 17.97
N HIS A 332 12.14 -11.72 19.21
CA HIS A 332 12.78 -11.29 20.45
C HIS A 332 13.45 -12.43 21.25
N GLU A 333 13.34 -13.68 20.77
CA GLU A 333 14.00 -14.88 21.32
C GLU A 333 15.21 -15.27 20.46
#